data_AF-A0AAN7LQC6-F1
#
_entry.id   AF-A0AAN7LQC6-F1
#
_cell.length_a   1.000
_cell.length_b   1.000
_cell.length_c   1.000
_cell.angle_alpha   90.00
_cell.angle_beta   90.00
_cell.angle_gamma   90.00
#
_symmetry.space_group_name_H-M   'P 1'
#
loop_
_entity.id
_entity.type
_entity.pdbx_description
1 polymer ?
#
loop_
_entity_poly.entity_id
_entity_poly.type
_entity_poly.pdbx_seq_one_letter_code
_entity_poly.pdbx_strand_id
1 'polypeptide(L)'
;MSGGQKQRIQIARAIYQEADIYLLDDPFSAVDAHTGNQLFKDCFMRILKEKSVIFVTHQLEFLPAADLILVMREGRIAQAGTFEELMLQNIGFEKLVLQIASNYWMTCNSPTTSEEDPRLDMNFVLFGYVLLSIASSLCLFLRAFLNALVGLWTSQKLFMNMLQSIMRAPMSFFDSTPTGRILNRTSTDQSVLDLELAGKLGRCAFSIIQLMGTIAVMSHVAWEVFVIFIPVTVLCIWYQRYYIPTARELVRLSGIQKAPILHHFAESLVGATTIRAFDQEDHFINGNLELIDGHSRSWFHSISAIEWLSFRLNFLSNFVFACLLILLVSLPKGIINPNIAGLAITYGINLNVLQASVIWSI
;
A
#
# COMPACT_ATOMS: atom_id res chain seq x y z
N MET A 1 21.53 -14.01 14.69
CA MET A 1 22.68 -14.63 13.98
C MET A 1 23.78 -13.60 13.87
N SER A 2 24.97 -13.91 14.40
CA SER A 2 26.14 -13.02 14.30
C SER A 2 26.68 -12.97 12.86
N GLY A 3 27.49 -11.96 12.53
CA GLY A 3 28.13 -11.82 11.20
C GLY A 3 28.89 -13.09 10.79
N GLY A 4 29.79 -13.58 11.65
CA GLY A 4 30.55 -14.81 11.39
C GLY A 4 29.70 -16.09 11.33
N GLN A 5 28.50 -16.13 11.92
CA GLN A 5 27.56 -17.25 11.69
C GLN A 5 26.96 -17.20 10.29
N LYS A 6 26.54 -16.02 9.82
CA LYS A 6 25.99 -15.85 8.46
C LYS A 6 27.03 -16.22 7.40
N GLN A 7 28.27 -15.79 7.58
CA GLN A 7 29.37 -16.05 6.65
C GLN A 7 29.70 -17.55 6.57
N ARG A 8 29.75 -18.25 7.71
CA ARG A 8 29.96 -19.72 7.73
C ARG A 8 28.84 -20.49 7.01
N ILE A 9 27.59 -20.07 7.15
CA ILE A 9 26.46 -20.68 6.44
C ILE A 9 26.56 -20.44 4.93
N GLN A 10 27.01 -19.25 4.51
CA GLN A 10 27.24 -18.96 3.09
C GLN A 10 28.37 -19.81 2.49
N ILE A 11 29.48 -19.98 3.21
CA ILE A 11 30.58 -20.86 2.80
C ILE A 11 30.11 -22.31 2.72
N ALA A 12 29.39 -22.79 3.75
CA ALA A 12 28.84 -24.15 3.76
C ALA A 12 27.91 -24.39 2.56
N ARG A 13 27.03 -23.43 2.25
CA ARG A 13 26.14 -23.49 1.07
C ARG A 13 26.94 -23.57 -0.24
N ALA A 14 28.01 -22.78 -0.37
CA ALA A 14 28.83 -22.81 -1.57
C ALA A 14 29.54 -24.16 -1.74
N ILE A 15 30.14 -24.71 -0.67
CA ILE A 15 30.84 -26.00 -0.70
C ILE A 15 29.88 -27.16 -0.99
N TYR A 16 28.67 -27.12 -0.42
CA TYR A 16 27.68 -28.19 -0.59
C TYR A 16 27.13 -28.32 -2.02
N GLN A 17 27.26 -27.27 -2.84
CA GLN A 17 26.80 -27.29 -4.23
C GLN A 17 27.71 -28.15 -5.15
N GLU A 18 28.94 -28.48 -4.73
CA GLU A 18 29.92 -29.26 -5.51
C GLU A 18 30.22 -28.69 -6.92
N ALA A 19 30.32 -27.36 -7.04
CA ALA A 19 30.67 -26.70 -8.31
C ALA A 19 32.11 -27.00 -8.78
N ASP A 20 32.43 -26.67 -10.03
CA ASP A 20 33.79 -26.78 -10.58
C ASP A 20 34.65 -25.55 -10.29
N ILE A 21 34.02 -24.38 -10.21
CA ILE A 21 34.68 -23.08 -9.96
C ILE A 21 34.05 -22.43 -8.73
N TYR A 22 34.89 -21.95 -7.82
CA TYR A 22 34.50 -21.24 -6.61
C TYR A 22 35.00 -19.80 -6.65
N LEU A 23 34.09 -18.83 -6.58
CA LEU A 23 34.38 -17.41 -6.48
C LEU A 23 34.00 -16.93 -5.07
N LEU A 24 34.97 -16.48 -4.27
CA LEU A 24 34.78 -16.14 -2.86
C LEU A 24 35.22 -14.71 -2.58
N ASP A 25 34.27 -13.82 -2.34
CA ASP A 25 34.53 -12.41 -2.03
C ASP A 25 34.61 -12.21 -0.50
N ASP A 26 35.82 -11.96 -0.01
CA ASP A 26 36.20 -11.75 1.39
C ASP A 26 35.54 -12.72 2.39
N PRO A 27 35.80 -14.04 2.27
CA PRO A 27 35.07 -15.08 3.02
C PRO A 27 35.36 -15.11 4.53
N PHE A 28 36.36 -14.40 5.05
CA PHE A 28 36.81 -14.49 6.45
C PHE A 28 36.70 -13.18 7.24
N SER A 29 36.17 -12.10 6.65
CA SER A 29 36.12 -10.77 7.26
C SER A 29 35.38 -10.67 8.59
N ALA A 30 34.33 -11.46 8.82
CA ALA A 30 33.53 -11.44 10.05
C ALA A 30 33.79 -12.66 10.97
N VAL A 31 34.86 -13.44 10.69
CA VAL A 31 35.27 -14.61 11.45
C VAL A 31 36.56 -14.28 12.22
N ASP A 32 36.68 -14.78 13.45
CA ASP A 32 37.90 -14.63 14.25
C ASP A 32 39.09 -15.34 13.58
N ALA A 33 40.30 -14.80 13.76
CA ALA A 33 41.50 -15.30 13.09
C ALA A 33 41.78 -16.80 13.37
N HIS A 34 41.42 -17.31 14.54
CA HIS A 34 41.60 -18.72 14.87
C HIS A 34 40.65 -19.61 14.05
N THR A 35 39.34 -19.30 14.08
CA THR A 35 38.33 -20.03 13.31
C THR A 35 38.51 -19.84 11.80
N GLY A 36 38.94 -18.66 11.35
CA GLY A 36 39.26 -18.37 9.95
C GLY A 36 40.41 -19.23 9.43
N ASN A 37 41.50 -19.35 10.20
CA ASN A 37 42.62 -20.24 9.88
C ASN A 37 42.22 -21.72 9.81
N GLN A 38 41.33 -22.16 10.70
CA GLN A 38 40.82 -23.54 10.69
C GLN A 38 39.96 -23.79 9.44
N LEU A 39 39.02 -22.88 9.13
CA LEU A 39 38.18 -22.97 7.93
C LEU A 39 39.02 -22.93 6.65
N PHE A 40 40.04 -22.08 6.58
CA PHE A 40 40.93 -22.01 5.41
C PHE A 40 41.65 -23.35 5.19
N LYS A 41 42.24 -23.94 6.24
CA LYS A 41 42.91 -25.25 6.13
C LYS A 41 41.95 -26.38 5.75
N ASP A 42 40.80 -26.45 6.41
CA ASP A 42 39.88 -27.58 6.23
C ASP A 42 39.07 -27.48 4.94
N CYS A 43 38.65 -26.28 4.53
CA CYS A 43 37.84 -26.08 3.34
C CYS A 43 38.69 -25.85 2.09
N PHE A 44 39.63 -24.90 2.12
CA PHE A 44 40.35 -24.48 0.90
C PHE A 44 41.49 -25.44 0.58
N MET A 45 42.31 -25.80 1.58
CA MET A 45 43.49 -26.66 1.35
C MET A 45 43.14 -28.16 1.24
N ARG A 46 41.99 -28.60 1.77
CA ARG A 46 41.59 -30.01 1.79
C ARG A 46 40.41 -30.33 0.86
N ILE A 47 39.24 -29.71 1.10
CA ILE A 47 38.01 -30.04 0.34
C ILE A 47 38.09 -29.49 -1.10
N LEU A 48 38.56 -28.26 -1.25
CA LEU A 48 38.62 -27.56 -2.55
C LEU A 48 39.96 -27.74 -3.29
N LYS A 49 40.81 -28.67 -2.84
CA LYS A 49 42.18 -28.83 -3.36
C LYS A 49 42.26 -29.07 -4.87
N GLU A 50 41.29 -29.80 -5.42
CA GLU A 50 41.25 -30.15 -6.84
C GLU A 50 40.32 -29.23 -7.66
N LYS A 51 39.71 -28.22 -7.01
CA LYS A 51 38.75 -27.31 -7.64
C LYS A 51 39.40 -25.96 -7.92
N SER A 52 38.91 -25.24 -8.93
CA SER A 52 39.41 -23.89 -9.22
C SER A 52 38.80 -22.89 -8.23
N VAL A 53 39.63 -22.35 -7.33
CA VAL A 53 39.20 -21.38 -6.32
C VAL A 53 39.83 -20.01 -6.61
N ILE A 54 38.99 -19.00 -6.79
CA ILE A 54 39.39 -17.60 -6.85
C ILE A 54 38.77 -16.92 -5.64
N PHE A 55 39.60 -16.34 -4.78
CA PHE A 55 39.13 -15.60 -3.63
C PHE A 55 39.75 -14.21 -3.55
N VAL A 56 38.94 -13.23 -3.16
CA VAL A 56 39.36 -11.85 -2.90
C VAL A 56 39.40 -11.69 -1.40
N THR A 57 40.46 -11.11 -0.83
CA THR A 57 40.55 -10.87 0.62
C THR A 57 41.38 -9.64 0.92
N HIS A 58 40.98 -8.91 1.97
CA HIS A 58 41.80 -7.84 2.56
C HIS A 58 42.77 -8.37 3.62
N GLN A 59 42.58 -9.60 4.08
CA GLN A 59 43.42 -10.22 5.10
C GLN A 59 44.68 -10.80 4.43
N LEU A 60 45.80 -10.10 4.61
CA LEU A 60 47.09 -10.44 3.99
C LEU A 60 47.64 -11.81 4.46
N GLU A 61 47.14 -12.35 5.57
CA GLU A 61 47.58 -13.60 6.19
C GLU A 61 47.39 -14.83 5.29
N PHE A 62 46.40 -14.81 4.39
CA PHE A 62 46.06 -15.92 3.50
C PHE A 62 46.69 -15.83 2.10
N LEU A 63 47.29 -14.69 1.76
CA LEU A 63 47.89 -14.44 0.44
C LEU A 63 49.10 -15.34 0.11
N PRO A 64 49.99 -15.71 1.05
CA PRO A 64 51.13 -16.58 0.74
C PRO A 64 50.74 -18.00 0.29
N ALA A 65 49.50 -18.41 0.54
CA ALA A 65 48.99 -19.73 0.14
C ALA A 65 48.34 -19.73 -1.25
N ALA A 66 48.22 -18.57 -1.91
CA ALA A 66 47.66 -18.45 -3.25
C ALA A 66 48.74 -18.65 -4.32
N ASP A 67 48.41 -19.41 -5.37
CA ASP A 67 49.34 -19.68 -6.47
C ASP A 67 49.63 -18.45 -7.35
N LEU A 68 48.66 -17.51 -7.43
CA LEU A 68 48.75 -16.28 -8.22
C LEU A 68 48.00 -15.15 -7.51
N ILE A 69 48.62 -13.99 -7.35
CA ILE A 69 48.00 -12.81 -6.73
C ILE A 69 47.82 -11.72 -7.79
N LEU A 70 46.60 -11.20 -7.89
CA LEU A 70 46.24 -10.09 -8.77
C LEU A 70 45.91 -8.86 -7.93
N VAL A 71 46.69 -7.79 -8.07
CA VAL A 71 46.44 -6.51 -7.41
C VAL A 71 45.73 -5.57 -8.37
N MET A 72 44.53 -5.14 -8.01
CA MET A 72 43.74 -4.18 -8.78
C MET A 72 43.90 -2.75 -8.20
N ARG A 73 44.21 -1.76 -9.05
CA ARG A 73 44.22 -0.33 -8.71
C ARG A 73 43.44 0.43 -9.79
N GLU A 74 42.51 1.29 -9.38
CA GLU A 74 41.70 2.12 -10.30
C GLU A 74 40.97 1.31 -11.39
N GLY A 75 40.47 0.11 -11.07
CA GLY A 75 39.73 -0.74 -12.01
C GLY A 75 40.60 -1.44 -13.07
N ARG A 76 41.93 -1.35 -12.99
CA ARG A 76 42.88 -2.10 -13.81
C ARG A 76 43.70 -3.04 -12.94
N ILE A 77 44.14 -4.16 -13.49
CA ILE A 77 45.15 -5.00 -12.84
C ILE A 77 46.44 -4.21 -12.85
N ALA A 78 46.83 -3.71 -11.68
CA ALA A 78 48.01 -2.87 -11.50
C ALA A 78 49.27 -3.72 -11.58
N GLN A 79 49.23 -4.88 -10.92
CA GLN A 79 50.31 -5.84 -10.89
C GLN A 79 49.70 -7.23 -10.72
N ALA A 80 50.27 -8.21 -11.41
CA ALA A 80 49.93 -9.62 -11.33
C ALA A 80 51.24 -10.35 -11.07
N GLY A 81 51.32 -11.08 -9.98
CA GLY A 81 52.61 -11.59 -9.52
C GLY A 81 52.51 -12.39 -8.24
N THR A 82 53.66 -12.85 -7.77
CA THR A 82 53.76 -13.46 -6.44
C THR A 82 53.82 -12.36 -5.37
N PHE A 83 53.56 -12.72 -4.11
CA PHE A 83 53.48 -11.77 -2.99
C PHE A 83 54.72 -10.85 -2.88
N GLU A 84 55.88 -11.34 -3.34
CA GLU A 84 57.15 -10.64 -3.29
C GLU A 84 57.27 -9.49 -4.32
N GLU A 85 56.50 -9.53 -5.42
CA GLU A 85 56.62 -8.58 -6.55
C GLU A 85 55.80 -7.29 -6.33
N LEU A 86 54.85 -7.32 -5.39
CA LEU A 86 53.78 -6.32 -5.26
C LEU A 86 54.10 -5.19 -4.27
N MET A 87 55.25 -5.25 -3.60
CA MET A 87 55.65 -4.34 -2.50
C MET A 87 56.33 -3.02 -2.96
N LEU A 88 56.42 -2.72 -4.27
CA LEU A 88 57.39 -1.74 -4.78
C LEU A 88 56.90 -0.35 -5.28
N GLN A 89 55.60 0.05 -5.27
CA GLN A 89 55.20 1.34 -5.88
C GLN A 89 54.08 2.21 -5.21
N ASN A 90 54.54 3.36 -4.66
CA ASN A 90 54.03 4.73 -4.37
C ASN A 90 52.53 5.17 -4.27
N ILE A 91 52.24 5.78 -3.09
CA ILE A 91 51.71 7.11 -2.65
C ILE A 91 50.77 8.01 -3.52
N GLY A 92 49.65 8.41 -2.88
CA GLY A 92 49.09 9.79 -2.70
C GLY A 92 48.37 10.47 -3.88
N PHE A 93 47.50 11.49 -3.73
CA PHE A 93 46.88 12.19 -2.60
C PHE A 93 45.68 13.03 -3.16
N GLU A 94 44.83 13.51 -2.25
CA GLU A 94 43.60 14.31 -2.36
C GLU A 94 43.48 15.42 -3.43
N LYS A 95 42.24 15.71 -3.87
CA LYS A 95 41.50 17.00 -3.66
C LYS A 95 40.18 17.04 -4.49
N LEU A 96 39.01 17.30 -3.88
CA LEU A 96 38.36 18.61 -3.59
C LEU A 96 37.44 19.05 -4.77
N VAL A 97 36.11 18.90 -4.70
CA VAL A 97 35.07 19.80 -4.12
C VAL A 97 34.75 21.05 -4.97
N LEU A 98 33.44 21.28 -5.22
CA LEU A 98 32.63 22.54 -5.19
C LEU A 98 31.69 22.89 -6.39
N GLN A 99 30.47 23.33 -5.99
CA GLN A 99 29.51 24.32 -6.56
C GLN A 99 28.70 23.97 -7.83
N ILE A 100 27.36 23.92 -7.87
CA ILE A 100 26.18 24.78 -7.49
C ILE A 100 25.76 25.85 -8.54
N ALA A 101 24.51 25.65 -8.98
CA ALA A 101 23.46 26.59 -9.46
C ALA A 101 23.79 27.57 -10.59
N SER A 102 23.37 27.19 -11.80
CA SER A 102 23.07 28.14 -12.87
C SER A 102 21.56 28.31 -12.99
N ASN A 103 21.07 29.25 -12.19
CA ASN A 103 20.24 30.34 -12.68
C ASN A 103 18.83 30.09 -13.26
N TYR A 104 18.09 31.18 -13.12
CA TYR A 104 17.29 31.81 -14.13
C TYR A 104 15.77 31.64 -14.00
N TRP A 105 15.06 32.68 -13.53
CA TRP A 105 14.82 33.98 -14.18
C TRP A 105 13.57 33.91 -15.05
N MET A 106 12.75 34.94 -14.87
CA MET A 106 11.55 35.29 -15.64
C MET A 106 10.26 34.60 -15.14
N THR A 107 9.22 35.31 -14.71
CA THR A 107 8.92 36.72 -14.97
C THR A 107 7.87 37.24 -14.02
N CYS A 108 8.12 38.46 -13.60
CA CYS A 108 7.27 39.37 -12.88
C CYS A 108 6.10 39.89 -13.73
N ASN A 109 4.99 40.15 -13.03
CA ASN A 109 4.01 41.22 -13.18
C ASN A 109 3.04 41.20 -14.38
N SER A 110 1.73 40.94 -14.19
CA SER A 110 0.67 41.80 -13.60
C SER A 110 -0.10 42.56 -14.71
N PRO A 111 -1.21 43.26 -14.41
CA PRO A 111 -2.62 42.92 -14.66
C PRO A 111 -3.15 43.78 -15.86
N THR A 112 -4.43 43.95 -16.20
CA THR A 112 -5.55 44.62 -15.50
C THR A 112 -6.75 44.70 -16.47
N THR A 113 -7.96 44.44 -15.93
CA THR A 113 -9.25 45.17 -16.09
C THR A 113 -9.80 45.43 -17.52
N SER A 114 -11.09 45.66 -17.79
CA SER A 114 -12.29 45.99 -17.00
C SER A 114 -13.54 45.83 -17.90
N GLU A 115 -14.70 45.58 -17.27
CA GLU A 115 -16.04 46.18 -17.56
C GLU A 115 -16.79 45.76 -18.87
N GLU A 116 -18.11 45.54 -18.91
CA GLU A 116 -19.23 45.98 -18.06
C GLU A 116 -20.53 45.12 -18.25
N ASP A 117 -21.52 45.38 -17.38
CA ASP A 117 -22.55 44.49 -16.79
C ASP A 117 -24.00 44.48 -17.45
N PRO A 118 -25.07 43.80 -16.89
CA PRO A 118 -26.08 43.07 -17.66
C PRO A 118 -27.59 43.35 -17.32
N ARG A 119 -28.45 42.40 -17.76
CA ARG A 119 -29.92 42.22 -17.72
C ARG A 119 -30.51 42.09 -16.29
N LEU A 120 -31.80 42.44 -16.06
CA LEU A 120 -32.35 42.64 -14.68
C LEU A 120 -33.64 41.89 -14.22
N ASP A 121 -34.25 40.94 -14.96
CA ASP A 121 -35.51 40.27 -14.48
C ASP A 121 -35.43 38.74 -14.32
N MET A 122 -34.58 38.07 -15.11
CA MET A 122 -34.08 36.74 -14.79
C MET A 122 -33.28 36.74 -13.46
N ASN A 123 -32.86 37.93 -13.02
CA ASN A 123 -32.02 38.13 -11.86
C ASN A 123 -32.70 37.77 -10.55
N PHE A 124 -34.02 37.89 -10.35
CA PHE A 124 -34.59 37.62 -9.02
C PHE A 124 -34.68 36.11 -8.71
N VAL A 125 -35.11 35.30 -9.68
CA VAL A 125 -35.12 33.83 -9.55
C VAL A 125 -33.69 33.28 -9.57
N LEU A 126 -32.84 33.81 -10.46
CA LEU A 126 -31.41 33.49 -10.42
C LEU A 126 -30.79 33.90 -9.09
N PHE A 127 -31.15 35.04 -8.52
CA PHE A 127 -30.61 35.52 -7.25
C PHE A 127 -31.01 34.59 -6.10
N GLY A 128 -32.26 34.13 -6.06
CA GLY A 128 -32.69 33.11 -5.09
C GLY A 128 -31.92 31.78 -5.23
N TYR A 129 -31.76 31.29 -6.46
CA TYR A 129 -31.01 30.06 -6.74
C TYR A 129 -29.50 30.22 -6.48
N VAL A 130 -28.93 31.37 -6.80
CA VAL A 130 -27.52 31.73 -6.56
C VAL A 130 -27.27 31.83 -5.06
N LEU A 131 -28.17 32.46 -4.30
CA LEU A 131 -28.03 32.57 -2.85
C LEU A 131 -28.12 31.19 -2.16
N LEU A 132 -29.04 30.33 -2.61
CA LEU A 132 -29.12 28.95 -2.13
C LEU A 132 -27.88 28.14 -2.53
N SER A 133 -27.39 28.31 -3.76
CA SER A 133 -26.19 27.63 -4.26
C SER A 133 -24.94 28.07 -3.49
N ILE A 134 -24.77 29.36 -3.22
CA ILE A 134 -23.69 29.91 -2.40
C ILE A 134 -23.77 29.36 -0.98
N ALA A 135 -24.96 29.35 -0.37
CA ALA A 135 -25.15 28.80 0.97
C ALA A 135 -24.82 27.29 1.02
N SER A 136 -25.25 26.53 0.02
CA SER A 136 -24.94 25.09 -0.08
C SER A 136 -23.45 24.84 -0.30
N SER A 137 -22.78 25.65 -1.13
CA SER A 137 -21.35 25.58 -1.38
C SER A 137 -20.54 25.89 -0.13
N LEU A 138 -20.92 26.93 0.62
CA LEU A 138 -20.34 27.27 1.92
C LEU A 138 -20.49 26.14 2.93
N CYS A 139 -21.67 25.53 3.01
CA CYS A 139 -21.93 24.39 3.91
C CYS A 139 -21.09 23.17 3.53
N LEU A 140 -20.98 22.85 2.23
CA LEU A 140 -20.13 21.77 1.72
C LEU A 140 -18.66 22.01 2.02
N PHE A 141 -18.18 23.24 1.82
CA PHE A 141 -16.82 23.64 2.14
C PHE A 141 -16.54 23.53 3.64
N LEU A 142 -17.42 24.07 4.49
CA LEU A 142 -17.28 24.01 5.94
C LEU A 142 -17.25 22.56 6.44
N ARG A 143 -18.16 21.72 5.93
CA ARG A 143 -18.19 20.29 6.27
C ARG A 143 -16.90 19.58 5.84
N ALA A 144 -16.42 19.82 4.63
CA ALA A 144 -15.19 19.21 4.13
C ALA A 144 -13.98 19.64 4.98
N PHE A 145 -13.92 20.92 5.34
CA PHE A 145 -12.89 21.49 6.20
C PHE A 145 -12.92 20.88 7.61
N LEU A 146 -14.10 20.80 8.25
CA LEU A 146 -14.26 20.17 9.56
C LEU A 146 -13.87 18.69 9.55
N ASN A 147 -14.26 17.94 8.52
CA ASN A 147 -13.90 16.53 8.39
C ASN A 147 -12.38 16.35 8.23
N ALA A 148 -11.72 17.24 7.49
CA ALA A 148 -10.26 17.24 7.38
C ALA A 148 -9.57 17.57 8.71
N LEU A 149 -10.07 18.56 9.46
CA LEU A 149 -9.55 18.92 10.79
C LEU A 149 -9.69 17.77 11.79
N VAL A 150 -10.88 17.17 11.88
CA VAL A 150 -11.14 16.03 12.77
C VAL A 150 -10.26 14.84 12.37
N GLY A 151 -10.09 14.58 11.08
CA GLY A 151 -9.19 13.58 10.56
C GLY A 151 -7.75 13.78 11.03
N LEU A 152 -7.22 15.00 10.86
CA LEU A 152 -5.86 15.36 11.23
C LEU A 152 -5.63 15.27 12.74
N TRP A 153 -6.55 15.78 13.56
CA TRP A 153 -6.45 15.65 15.01
C TRP A 153 -6.50 14.20 15.48
N THR A 154 -7.37 13.38 14.90
CA THR A 154 -7.51 11.96 15.25
C THR A 154 -6.23 11.20 14.89
N SER A 155 -5.71 11.39 13.67
CA SER A 155 -4.46 10.80 13.22
C SER A 155 -3.29 11.18 14.13
N GLN A 156 -3.10 12.46 14.40
CA GLN A 156 -2.01 12.95 15.26
C GLN A 156 -2.11 12.38 16.68
N LYS A 157 -3.32 12.31 17.23
CA LYS A 157 -3.54 11.78 18.57
C LYS A 157 -3.25 10.29 18.65
N LEU A 158 -3.70 9.51 17.67
CA LEU A 158 -3.43 8.07 17.58
C LEU A 158 -1.93 7.81 17.40
N PHE A 159 -1.26 8.56 16.53
CA PHE A 159 0.17 8.42 16.28
C PHE A 159 1.00 8.73 17.54
N MET A 160 0.72 9.85 18.23
CA MET A 160 1.43 10.20 19.47
C MET A 160 1.22 9.18 20.58
N ASN A 161 -0.01 8.68 20.76
CA ASN A 161 -0.30 7.64 21.75
C ASN A 161 0.41 6.32 21.41
N MET A 162 0.44 5.93 20.13
CA MET A 162 1.15 4.75 19.66
C MET A 162 2.65 4.88 19.89
N LEU A 163 3.26 6.01 19.50
CA LEU A 163 4.68 6.28 19.67
C LEU A 163 5.09 6.24 21.16
N GLN A 164 4.32 6.91 22.03
CA GLN A 164 4.56 6.87 23.47
C GLN A 164 4.47 5.45 24.05
N SER A 165 3.54 4.63 23.55
CA SER A 165 3.38 3.24 23.99
C SER A 165 4.54 2.36 23.54
N ILE A 166 5.02 2.54 22.29
CA ILE A 166 6.17 1.80 21.76
C ILE A 166 7.44 2.17 22.53
N MET A 167 7.70 3.46 22.76
CA MET A 167 8.90 3.93 23.46
C MET A 167 8.94 3.52 24.94
N ARG A 168 7.78 3.23 25.55
CA ARG A 168 7.67 2.74 26.93
C ARG A 168 7.66 1.21 27.03
N ALA A 169 7.67 0.48 25.91
CA ALA A 169 7.64 -0.96 25.92
C ALA A 169 8.97 -1.56 26.44
N PRO A 170 8.94 -2.66 27.21
CA PRO A 170 10.16 -3.33 27.68
C PRO A 170 10.90 -4.00 26.51
N MET A 171 12.20 -4.25 26.66
CA MET A 171 13.03 -4.86 25.60
C MET A 171 12.49 -6.22 25.12
N SER A 172 11.86 -7.00 26.01
CA SER A 172 11.22 -8.27 25.67
C SER A 172 10.13 -8.15 24.59
N PHE A 173 9.46 -7.00 24.48
CA PHE A 173 8.51 -6.74 23.40
C PHE A 173 9.23 -6.67 22.04
N PHE A 174 10.38 -6.02 21.98
CA PHE A 174 11.17 -5.89 20.76
C PHE A 174 11.87 -7.19 20.36
N ASP A 175 12.23 -8.03 21.33
CA ASP A 175 12.82 -9.34 21.06
C ASP A 175 11.79 -10.35 20.55
N SER A 176 10.53 -10.25 21.01
CA SER A 176 9.44 -11.16 20.63
C SER A 176 8.63 -10.72 19.41
N THR A 177 8.62 -9.42 19.10
CA THR A 177 7.88 -8.89 17.95
C THR A 177 8.83 -8.52 16.81
N PRO A 178 8.61 -9.07 15.59
CA PRO A 178 9.49 -8.76 14.47
C PRO A 178 9.37 -7.28 14.10
N THR A 179 10.51 -6.62 13.86
CA THR A 179 10.60 -5.18 13.53
C THR A 179 9.67 -4.79 12.38
N GLY A 180 9.49 -5.66 11.39
CA GLY A 180 8.58 -5.44 10.25
C GLY A 180 7.12 -5.25 10.67
N ARG A 181 6.65 -5.90 11.73
CA ARG A 181 5.27 -5.74 12.23
C ARG A 181 5.06 -4.38 12.89
N ILE A 182 6.04 -3.91 13.66
CA ILE A 182 6.01 -2.57 14.26
C ILE A 182 6.04 -1.52 13.14
N LEU A 183 6.95 -1.68 12.17
CA LEU A 183 7.09 -0.76 11.04
C LEU A 183 5.80 -0.67 10.20
N ASN A 184 5.17 -1.81 9.90
CA ASN A 184 3.93 -1.85 9.13
C ASN A 184 2.78 -1.13 9.85
N ARG A 185 2.70 -1.23 11.19
CA ARG A 185 1.72 -0.49 11.99
C ARG A 185 1.99 1.02 12.00
N THR A 186 3.26 1.41 12.14
CA THR A 186 3.63 2.84 12.19
C THR A 186 3.61 3.52 10.82
N SER A 187 3.70 2.76 9.73
CA SER A 187 3.77 3.29 8.37
C SER A 187 2.48 3.02 7.59
N THR A 188 2.16 1.77 7.31
CA THR A 188 1.03 1.40 6.43
C THR A 188 -0.31 1.64 7.11
N ASP A 189 -0.49 1.16 8.34
CA ASP A 189 -1.75 1.36 9.06
C ASP A 189 -1.96 2.86 9.40
N GLN A 190 -0.89 3.56 9.76
CA GLN A 190 -0.92 5.01 9.96
C GLN A 190 -1.29 5.75 8.66
N SER A 191 -0.75 5.36 7.51
CA SER A 191 -1.08 5.97 6.22
C SER A 191 -2.56 5.78 5.87
N VAL A 192 -3.16 4.63 6.19
CA VAL A 192 -4.61 4.40 6.04
C VAL A 192 -5.41 5.32 6.97
N LEU A 193 -4.95 5.53 8.21
CA LEU A 193 -5.58 6.49 9.13
C LEU A 193 -5.48 7.93 8.61
N ASP A 194 -4.35 8.32 8.04
CA ASP A 194 -4.07 9.67 7.56
C ASP A 194 -4.85 10.01 6.29
N LEU A 195 -4.89 9.08 5.34
CA LEU A 195 -5.41 9.33 3.99
C LEU A 195 -6.86 8.86 3.81
N GLU A 196 -7.25 7.74 4.44
CA GLU A 196 -8.53 7.10 4.15
C GLU A 196 -9.57 7.29 5.25
N LEU A 197 -9.20 7.18 6.53
CA LEU A 197 -10.16 7.13 7.64
C LEU A 197 -11.07 8.35 7.67
N ALA A 198 -10.49 9.56 7.58
CA ALA A 198 -11.27 10.80 7.57
C ALA A 198 -12.27 10.83 6.41
N GLY A 199 -11.82 10.43 5.21
CA GLY A 199 -12.66 10.36 4.02
C GLY A 199 -13.78 9.32 4.10
N LYS A 200 -13.53 8.18 4.77
CA LYS A 200 -14.51 7.11 4.97
C LYS A 200 -15.55 7.50 6.03
N LEU A 201 -15.11 8.05 7.16
CA LEU A 201 -15.97 8.54 8.24
C LEU A 201 -16.87 9.68 7.75
N GLY A 202 -16.31 10.63 7.00
CA GLY A 202 -17.06 11.71 6.39
C GLY A 202 -18.12 11.24 5.38
N ARG A 203 -17.82 10.21 4.58
CA ARG A 203 -18.79 9.58 3.66
C ARG A 203 -19.91 8.84 4.40
N CYS A 204 -19.58 8.14 5.49
CA CYS A 204 -20.56 7.45 6.33
C CYS A 204 -21.53 8.45 6.98
N ALA A 205 -20.99 9.47 7.66
CA ALA A 205 -21.78 10.52 8.28
C ALA A 205 -22.66 11.26 7.27
N PHE A 206 -22.12 11.59 6.10
CA PHE A 206 -22.87 12.23 5.02
C PHE A 206 -24.01 11.33 4.51
N SER A 207 -23.75 10.05 4.27
CA SER A 207 -24.76 9.11 3.79
C SER A 207 -25.91 8.95 4.79
N ILE A 208 -25.63 8.91 6.10
CA ILE A 208 -26.64 8.83 7.16
C ILE A 208 -27.49 10.11 7.21
N ILE A 209 -26.85 11.29 7.20
CA ILE A 209 -27.56 12.59 7.22
C ILE A 209 -28.44 12.74 5.98
N GLN A 210 -27.92 12.38 4.81
CA GLN A 210 -28.65 12.47 3.56
C GLN A 210 -29.81 11.46 3.50
N LEU A 211 -29.64 10.25 4.04
CA LEU A 211 -30.71 9.27 4.16
C LEU A 211 -31.83 9.81 5.08
N MET A 212 -31.48 10.34 6.25
CA MET A 212 -32.43 10.95 7.19
C MET A 212 -33.18 12.14 6.56
N GLY A 213 -32.47 13.03 5.87
CA GLY A 213 -33.07 14.17 5.17
C GLY A 213 -34.01 13.74 4.04
N THR A 214 -33.62 12.74 3.26
CA THR A 214 -34.46 12.19 2.19
C THR A 214 -35.72 11.54 2.76
N ILE A 215 -35.60 10.77 3.84
CA ILE A 215 -36.74 10.17 4.55
C ILE A 215 -37.70 11.26 5.06
N ALA A 216 -37.19 12.35 5.65
CA ALA A 216 -38.03 13.44 6.14
C ALA A 216 -38.83 14.13 5.03
N VAL A 217 -38.20 14.42 3.88
CA VAL A 217 -38.89 15.00 2.71
C VAL A 217 -39.93 14.03 2.15
N MET A 218 -39.59 12.74 2.03
CA MET A 218 -40.53 11.72 1.53
C MET A 218 -41.72 11.50 2.46
N SER A 219 -41.54 11.61 3.78
CA SER A 219 -42.62 11.43 4.76
C SER A 219 -43.74 12.45 4.60
N HIS A 220 -43.43 13.66 4.12
CA HIS A 220 -44.44 14.70 3.91
C HIS A 220 -45.05 14.64 2.50
N VAL A 221 -44.28 14.21 1.51
CA VAL A 221 -44.65 14.32 0.09
C VAL A 221 -45.29 13.04 -0.46
N ALA A 222 -44.81 11.87 -0.04
CA ALA A 222 -45.21 10.57 -0.59
C ALA A 222 -45.06 9.46 0.48
N TRP A 223 -45.94 9.48 1.48
CA TRP A 223 -45.91 8.52 2.59
C TRP A 223 -46.11 7.07 2.12
N GLU A 224 -46.74 6.86 0.97
CA GLU A 224 -47.01 5.56 0.36
C GLU A 224 -45.72 4.78 0.02
N VAL A 225 -44.64 5.50 -0.29
CA VAL A 225 -43.33 4.91 -0.60
C VAL A 225 -42.76 4.11 0.59
N PHE A 226 -43.14 4.46 1.82
CA PHE A 226 -42.63 3.78 3.02
C PHE A 226 -43.09 2.33 3.15
N VAL A 227 -44.25 1.99 2.58
CA VAL A 227 -44.78 0.61 2.60
C VAL A 227 -43.81 -0.34 1.88
N ILE A 228 -43.21 0.11 0.78
CA ILE A 228 -42.23 -0.66 0.00
C ILE A 228 -40.83 -0.51 0.61
N PHE A 229 -40.49 0.65 1.17
CA PHE A 229 -39.17 0.91 1.74
C PHE A 229 -38.84 0.04 2.97
N ILE A 230 -39.79 -0.16 3.88
CA ILE A 230 -39.56 -0.95 5.11
C ILE A 230 -39.07 -2.39 4.82
N PRO A 231 -39.76 -3.23 4.01
CA PRO A 231 -39.29 -4.59 3.73
C PRO A 231 -37.94 -4.61 3.00
N VAL A 232 -37.67 -3.61 2.16
CA VAL A 232 -36.39 -3.45 1.44
C VAL A 232 -35.25 -3.16 2.40
N THR A 233 -35.46 -2.29 3.40
CA THR A 233 -34.46 -2.04 4.45
C THR A 233 -34.14 -3.29 5.27
N VAL A 234 -35.15 -4.09 5.62
CA VAL A 234 -34.96 -5.36 6.33
C VAL A 234 -34.12 -6.34 5.50
N LEU A 235 -34.44 -6.52 4.22
CA LEU A 235 -33.69 -7.41 3.32
C LEU A 235 -32.24 -6.94 3.14
N CYS A 236 -32.02 -5.63 3.01
CA CYS A 236 -30.69 -5.03 2.95
C CYS A 236 -29.85 -5.30 4.20
N ILE A 237 -30.42 -5.12 5.40
CA ILE A 237 -29.73 -5.40 6.66
C ILE A 237 -29.39 -6.90 6.76
N TRP A 238 -30.28 -7.78 6.28
CA TRP A 238 -30.02 -9.22 6.24
C TRP A 238 -28.84 -9.57 5.32
N TYR A 239 -28.80 -9.03 4.10
CA TYR A 239 -27.66 -9.20 3.19
C TYR A 239 -26.36 -8.65 3.78
N GLN A 240 -26.40 -7.48 4.41
CA GLN A 240 -25.24 -6.86 5.05
C GLN A 240 -24.67 -7.74 6.17
N ARG A 241 -25.52 -8.28 7.05
CA ARG A 241 -25.10 -9.18 8.14
C ARG A 241 -24.46 -10.46 7.64
N TYR A 242 -24.90 -10.97 6.50
CA TYR A 242 -24.30 -12.16 5.88
C TYR A 242 -22.96 -11.84 5.20
N TYR A 243 -22.86 -10.69 4.53
CA TYR A 243 -21.67 -10.28 3.79
C TYR A 243 -20.49 -9.92 4.69
N ILE A 244 -20.72 -9.12 5.75
CA ILE A 244 -19.64 -8.53 6.56
C ILE A 244 -18.66 -9.57 7.15
N PRO A 245 -19.10 -10.67 7.78
CA PRO A 245 -18.17 -11.66 8.33
C PRO A 245 -17.28 -12.29 7.26
N THR A 246 -17.87 -12.66 6.12
CA THR A 246 -17.16 -13.30 5.00
C THR A 246 -16.16 -12.34 4.36
N ALA A 247 -16.58 -11.10 4.11
CA ALA A 247 -15.72 -10.07 3.52
C ALA A 247 -14.52 -9.73 4.41
N ARG A 248 -14.72 -9.64 5.74
CA ARG A 248 -13.63 -9.38 6.69
C ARG A 248 -12.55 -10.46 6.65
N GLU A 249 -12.96 -11.73 6.63
CA GLU A 249 -12.02 -12.85 6.59
C GLU A 249 -11.27 -12.92 5.24
N LEU A 250 -11.95 -12.66 4.12
CA LEU A 250 -11.33 -12.61 2.78
C LEU A 250 -10.30 -11.48 2.68
N VAL A 251 -10.64 -10.27 3.13
CA VAL A 251 -9.70 -9.14 3.14
C VAL A 251 -8.51 -9.43 4.06
N ARG A 252 -8.73 -10.08 5.21
CA ARG A 252 -7.66 -10.50 6.11
C ARG A 252 -6.72 -11.51 5.44
N LEU A 253 -7.27 -12.52 4.77
CA LEU A 253 -6.49 -13.53 4.05
C LEU A 253 -5.66 -12.91 2.92
N SER A 254 -6.27 -12.05 2.10
CA SER A 254 -5.58 -11.32 1.02
C SER A 254 -4.46 -10.43 1.59
N GLY A 255 -4.71 -9.75 2.70
CA GLY A 255 -3.68 -8.94 3.39
C GLY A 255 -2.49 -9.76 3.88
N ILE A 256 -2.72 -10.97 4.43
CA ILE A 256 -1.65 -11.85 4.92
C ILE A 256 -0.82 -12.42 3.76
N GLN A 257 -1.46 -12.84 2.67
CA GLN A 257 -0.78 -13.47 1.53
C GLN A 257 0.08 -12.50 0.70
N LYS A 258 -0.14 -11.19 0.83
CA LYS A 258 0.70 -10.18 0.16
C LYS A 258 2.12 -10.11 0.73
N ALA A 259 2.30 -10.34 2.03
CA ALA A 259 3.59 -10.17 2.70
C ALA A 259 4.67 -11.18 2.22
N PRO A 260 4.37 -12.49 2.07
CA PRO A 260 5.32 -13.47 1.52
C PRO A 260 5.86 -13.10 0.13
N ILE A 261 5.03 -12.54 -0.76
CA ILE A 261 5.46 -12.11 -2.11
C ILE A 261 6.54 -11.04 -2.01
N LEU A 262 6.30 -10.01 -1.19
CA LEU A 262 7.27 -8.92 -0.99
C LEU A 262 8.56 -9.44 -0.32
N HIS A 263 8.44 -10.38 0.60
CA HIS A 263 9.59 -10.98 1.26
C HIS A 263 10.44 -11.79 0.29
N HIS A 264 9.82 -12.68 -0.49
CA HIS A 264 10.48 -13.47 -1.52
C HIS A 264 11.13 -12.56 -2.58
N PHE A 265 10.46 -11.49 -2.98
CA PHE A 265 11.02 -10.50 -3.91
C PHE A 265 12.24 -9.77 -3.32
N ALA A 266 12.16 -9.31 -2.06
CA ALA A 266 13.28 -8.64 -1.40
C ALA A 266 14.49 -9.57 -1.21
N GLU A 267 14.26 -10.82 -0.83
CA GLU A 267 15.31 -11.85 -0.72
C GLU A 267 15.93 -12.15 -2.09
N SER A 268 15.10 -12.28 -3.14
CA SER A 268 15.57 -12.48 -4.51
C SER A 268 16.40 -11.31 -5.03
N LEU A 269 16.02 -10.06 -4.70
CA LEU A 269 16.75 -8.86 -5.11
C LEU A 269 18.14 -8.79 -4.45
N VAL A 270 18.21 -9.08 -3.16
CA VAL A 270 19.48 -9.13 -2.40
C VAL A 270 20.35 -10.32 -2.87
N GLY A 271 19.72 -11.45 -3.18
CA GLY A 271 20.37 -12.68 -3.63
C GLY A 271 20.54 -12.82 -5.14
N ALA A 272 20.25 -11.80 -5.94
CA ALA A 272 20.13 -11.93 -7.40
C ALA A 272 21.43 -12.39 -8.09
N THR A 273 22.60 -12.00 -7.58
CA THR A 273 23.89 -12.50 -8.09
C THR A 273 24.10 -13.96 -7.72
N THR A 274 23.74 -14.37 -6.50
CA THR A 274 23.87 -15.75 -6.05
C THR A 274 22.90 -16.71 -6.75
N ILE A 275 21.66 -16.30 -7.01
CA ILE A 275 20.67 -17.13 -7.72
C ILE A 275 21.16 -17.43 -9.14
N ARG A 276 21.68 -16.40 -9.83
CA ARG A 276 22.27 -16.54 -11.17
C ARG A 276 23.56 -17.34 -11.17
N ALA A 277 24.40 -17.16 -10.15
CA ALA A 277 25.65 -17.93 -10.02
C ALA A 277 25.40 -19.43 -9.80
N PHE A 278 24.28 -19.80 -9.18
CA PHE A 278 23.87 -21.19 -8.94
C PHE A 278 22.89 -21.76 -9.98
N ASP A 279 22.54 -20.99 -11.01
CA ASP A 279 21.57 -21.38 -12.05
C ASP A 279 20.23 -21.87 -11.49
N GLN A 280 19.71 -21.18 -10.45
CA GLN A 280 18.46 -21.53 -9.76
C GLN A 280 17.29 -20.59 -10.10
N GLU A 281 17.34 -19.97 -11.27
CA GLU A 281 16.38 -18.95 -11.69
C GLU A 281 14.96 -19.52 -11.79
N ASP A 282 14.80 -20.67 -12.45
CA ASP A 282 13.50 -21.33 -12.64
C ASP A 282 12.84 -21.73 -11.32
N HIS A 283 13.63 -22.19 -10.34
CA HIS A 283 13.11 -22.56 -9.02
C HIS A 283 12.51 -21.35 -8.30
N PHE A 284 13.23 -20.22 -8.31
CA PHE A 284 12.74 -18.97 -7.71
C PHE A 284 11.56 -18.37 -8.49
N ILE A 285 11.53 -18.48 -9.82
CA ILE A 285 10.40 -18.04 -10.64
C ILE A 285 9.14 -18.84 -10.29
N ASN A 286 9.24 -20.17 -10.24
CA ASN A 286 8.11 -21.05 -9.91
C ASN A 286 7.59 -20.78 -8.49
N GLY A 287 8.49 -20.64 -7.51
CA GLY A 287 8.11 -20.28 -6.14
C GLY A 287 7.39 -18.93 -6.07
N ASN A 288 7.85 -17.94 -6.84
CA ASN A 288 7.17 -16.64 -6.90
C ASN A 288 5.78 -16.73 -7.56
N LEU A 289 5.63 -17.52 -8.62
CA LEU A 289 4.35 -17.74 -9.29
C LEU A 289 3.33 -18.41 -8.37
N GLU A 290 3.74 -19.40 -7.57
CA GLU A 290 2.87 -20.04 -6.57
C GLU A 290 2.38 -19.06 -5.50
N LEU A 291 3.26 -18.17 -5.00
CA LEU A 291 2.89 -17.13 -4.04
C LEU A 291 1.90 -16.13 -4.65
N ILE A 292 2.13 -15.73 -5.91
CA ILE A 292 1.24 -14.83 -6.65
C ILE A 292 -0.12 -15.49 -6.89
N ASP A 293 -0.17 -16.75 -7.29
CA ASP A 293 -1.42 -17.49 -7.49
C ASP A 293 -2.22 -17.59 -6.19
N GLY A 294 -1.54 -17.90 -5.08
CA GLY A 294 -2.14 -17.93 -3.74
C GLY A 294 -2.83 -16.61 -3.36
N HIS A 295 -2.13 -15.48 -3.55
CA HIS A 295 -2.70 -14.15 -3.32
C HIS A 295 -3.84 -13.83 -4.31
N SER A 296 -3.66 -14.16 -5.58
CA SER A 296 -4.63 -13.85 -6.65
C SER A 296 -5.96 -14.55 -6.42
N ARG A 297 -5.94 -15.81 -5.94
CA ARG A 297 -7.16 -16.57 -5.59
C ARG A 297 -7.94 -15.91 -4.46
N SER A 298 -7.28 -15.51 -3.38
CA SER A 298 -7.93 -14.83 -2.25
C SER A 298 -8.47 -13.46 -2.65
N TRP A 299 -7.67 -12.69 -3.39
CA TRP A 299 -8.09 -11.40 -3.92
C TRP A 299 -9.30 -11.52 -4.85
N PHE A 300 -9.30 -12.51 -5.76
CA PHE A 300 -10.43 -12.80 -6.65
C PHE A 300 -11.71 -13.12 -5.86
N HIS A 301 -11.63 -13.94 -4.81
CA HIS A 301 -12.79 -14.21 -3.95
C HIS A 301 -13.27 -12.97 -3.20
N SER A 302 -12.36 -12.09 -2.77
CA SER A 302 -12.72 -10.81 -2.16
C SER A 302 -13.50 -9.91 -3.14
N ILE A 303 -13.03 -9.78 -4.38
CA ILE A 303 -13.73 -9.01 -5.42
C ILE A 303 -15.07 -9.67 -5.77
N SER A 304 -15.10 -11.00 -5.90
CA SER A 304 -16.33 -11.75 -6.17
C SER A 304 -17.39 -11.55 -5.09
N ALA A 305 -16.99 -11.46 -3.81
CA ALA A 305 -17.90 -11.18 -2.71
C ALA A 305 -18.48 -9.76 -2.82
N ILE A 306 -17.67 -8.78 -3.23
CA ILE A 306 -18.12 -7.39 -3.47
C ILE A 306 -19.16 -7.37 -4.60
N GLU A 307 -18.86 -8.02 -5.72
CA GLU A 307 -19.76 -8.09 -6.88
C GLU A 307 -21.07 -8.83 -6.55
N TRP A 308 -20.99 -9.88 -5.74
CA TRP A 308 -22.18 -10.60 -5.27
C TRP A 308 -23.14 -9.68 -4.49
N LEU A 309 -22.62 -8.87 -3.56
CA LEU A 309 -23.46 -7.94 -2.81
C LEU A 309 -24.00 -6.83 -3.71
N SER A 310 -23.14 -6.27 -4.58
CA SER A 310 -23.51 -5.24 -5.55
C SER A 310 -24.68 -5.69 -6.44
N PHE A 311 -24.58 -6.90 -7.00
CA PHE A 311 -25.63 -7.48 -7.83
C PHE A 311 -26.97 -7.62 -7.09
N ARG A 312 -26.95 -8.10 -5.84
CA ARG A 312 -28.18 -8.28 -5.03
C ARG A 312 -28.83 -6.94 -4.66
N LEU A 313 -28.02 -5.95 -4.28
CA LEU A 313 -28.51 -4.61 -3.96
C LEU A 313 -29.11 -3.91 -5.20
N ASN A 314 -28.45 -4.03 -6.36
CA ASN A 314 -28.96 -3.47 -7.61
C ASN A 314 -30.26 -4.14 -8.06
N PHE A 315 -30.36 -5.47 -7.92
CA PHE A 315 -31.59 -6.19 -8.22
C PHE A 315 -32.75 -5.74 -7.32
N LEU A 316 -32.50 -5.59 -6.01
CA LEU A 316 -33.50 -5.10 -5.07
C LEU A 316 -33.91 -3.65 -5.37
N SER A 317 -32.95 -2.78 -5.71
CA SER A 317 -33.21 -1.39 -6.11
C SER A 317 -34.10 -1.30 -7.35
N ASN A 318 -33.80 -2.09 -8.39
CA ASN A 318 -34.59 -2.14 -9.62
C ASN A 318 -36.01 -2.68 -9.37
N PHE A 319 -36.15 -3.66 -8.48
CA PHE A 319 -37.47 -4.18 -8.10
C PHE A 319 -38.32 -3.10 -7.42
N VAL A 320 -37.75 -2.35 -6.47
CA VAL A 320 -38.43 -1.23 -5.80
C VAL A 320 -38.85 -0.16 -6.80
N PHE A 321 -37.94 0.19 -7.72
CA PHE A 321 -38.24 1.16 -8.76
C PHE A 321 -39.40 0.73 -9.66
N ALA A 322 -39.43 -0.53 -10.08
CA ALA A 322 -40.53 -1.09 -10.87
C ALA A 322 -41.86 -1.04 -10.09
N CYS A 323 -41.87 -1.43 -8.81
CA CYS A 323 -43.07 -1.37 -7.97
C CYS A 323 -43.58 0.07 -7.79
N LEU A 324 -42.69 1.04 -7.60
CA LEU A 324 -43.04 2.45 -7.48
C LEU A 324 -43.66 3.01 -8.76
N LEU A 325 -43.10 2.66 -9.93
CA LEU A 325 -43.67 3.06 -11.21
C LEU A 325 -45.05 2.44 -11.45
N ILE A 326 -45.22 1.16 -11.15
CA ILE A 326 -46.52 0.48 -11.29
C ILE A 326 -47.57 1.12 -10.38
N LEU A 327 -47.21 1.43 -9.13
CA LEU A 327 -48.11 2.08 -8.17
C LEU A 327 -48.54 3.46 -8.66
N LEU A 328 -47.59 4.24 -9.20
CA LEU A 328 -47.84 5.59 -9.69
C LEU A 328 -48.70 5.61 -10.97
N VAL A 329 -48.51 4.65 -11.87
CA VAL A 329 -49.33 4.50 -13.09
C VAL A 329 -50.73 3.95 -12.77
N SER A 330 -50.87 3.13 -11.73
CA SER A 330 -52.15 2.49 -11.36
C SER A 330 -53.10 3.41 -10.58
N LEU A 331 -52.62 4.57 -10.10
CA LEU A 331 -53.44 5.50 -9.33
C LEU A 331 -54.41 6.31 -10.23
N PRO A 332 -55.68 6.50 -9.83
CA PRO A 332 -56.66 7.29 -10.57
C PRO A 332 -56.17 8.71 -10.89
N LYS A 333 -56.45 9.17 -12.11
CA LYS A 333 -56.15 10.55 -12.55
C LYS A 333 -56.83 11.54 -11.59
N GLY A 334 -56.03 12.37 -10.91
CA GLY A 334 -56.51 13.45 -10.03
C GLY A 334 -56.14 13.34 -8.56
N ILE A 335 -55.61 12.20 -8.08
CA ILE A 335 -55.20 12.04 -6.67
C ILE A 335 -53.83 12.66 -6.39
N ILE A 336 -52.91 12.63 -7.36
CA ILE A 336 -51.53 13.13 -7.19
C ILE A 336 -51.22 14.18 -8.27
N ASN A 337 -50.69 15.33 -7.83
CA ASN A 337 -50.17 16.36 -8.73
C ASN A 337 -48.95 15.81 -9.52
N PRO A 338 -48.87 16.01 -10.85
CA PRO A 338 -47.76 15.52 -11.67
C PRO A 338 -46.37 15.93 -11.16
N ASN A 339 -46.26 17.13 -10.58
CA ASN A 339 -45.01 17.65 -10.01
C ASN A 339 -44.56 16.84 -8.78
N ILE A 340 -45.50 16.42 -7.93
CA ILE A 340 -45.25 15.62 -6.72
C ILE A 340 -44.87 14.19 -7.09
N ALA A 341 -45.54 13.63 -8.10
CA ALA A 341 -45.21 12.33 -8.68
C ALA A 341 -43.77 12.28 -9.23
N GLY A 342 -43.34 13.30 -9.98
CA GLY A 342 -41.97 13.40 -10.49
C GLY A 342 -40.91 13.53 -9.39
N LEU A 343 -41.21 14.28 -8.32
CA LEU A 343 -40.36 14.38 -7.13
C LEU A 343 -40.24 13.02 -6.42
N ALA A 344 -41.34 12.30 -6.18
CA ALA A 344 -41.34 11.01 -5.50
C ALA A 344 -40.48 9.95 -6.23
N ILE A 345 -40.54 9.90 -7.56
CA ILE A 345 -39.71 9.00 -8.38
C ILE A 345 -38.22 9.36 -8.22
N THR A 346 -37.89 10.65 -8.36
CA THR A 346 -36.49 11.12 -8.31
C THR A 346 -35.85 10.83 -6.95
N TYR A 347 -36.58 11.08 -5.86
CA TYR A 347 -36.11 10.79 -4.51
C TYR A 347 -36.16 9.30 -4.15
N GLY A 348 -37.09 8.52 -4.70
CA GLY A 348 -37.13 7.06 -4.50
C GLY A 348 -35.90 6.36 -5.09
N ILE A 349 -35.47 6.77 -6.30
CA ILE A 349 -34.21 6.29 -6.90
C ILE A 349 -33.02 6.68 -6.02
N ASN A 350 -32.97 7.95 -5.59
CA ASN A 350 -31.88 8.46 -4.76
C ASN A 350 -31.79 7.71 -3.42
N LEU A 351 -32.94 7.43 -2.79
CA LEU A 351 -33.03 6.73 -1.53
C LEU A 351 -32.50 5.28 -1.63
N ASN A 352 -32.73 4.56 -2.72
CA ASN A 352 -32.12 3.23 -2.93
C ASN A 352 -30.59 3.31 -3.07
N VAL A 353 -30.08 4.31 -3.80
CA VAL A 353 -28.63 4.54 -3.94
C VAL A 353 -28.01 4.91 -2.59
N LEU A 354 -28.68 5.75 -1.81
CA LEU A 354 -28.23 6.14 -0.47
C LEU A 354 -28.24 4.97 0.50
N GLN A 355 -29.27 4.14 0.46
CA GLN A 355 -29.34 2.94 1.28
C GLN A 355 -28.20 1.97 0.95
N ALA A 356 -27.91 1.76 -0.34
CA ALA A 356 -26.74 0.97 -0.76
C ALA A 356 -25.43 1.61 -0.27
N SER A 357 -25.26 2.93 -0.40
CA SER A 357 -24.08 3.65 0.08
C SER A 357 -23.86 3.49 1.59
N VAL A 358 -24.94 3.54 2.38
CA VAL A 358 -24.89 3.32 3.83
C VAL A 358 -24.46 1.89 4.15
N ILE A 359 -24.99 0.89 3.44
CA ILE A 359 -24.61 -0.52 3.62
C ILE A 359 -23.13 -0.77 3.27
N TRP A 360 -22.59 -0.07 2.27
CA TRP A 360 -21.17 -0.15 1.91
C TRP A 360 -20.26 0.59 2.90
N SER A 361 -20.81 1.58 3.62
CA SER A 361 -20.05 2.44 4.52
C SER A 361 -20.01 1.94 5.97
N ILE A 362 -20.94 1.06 6.35
CA ILE A 362 -21.10 0.44 7.68
C ILE A 362 -20.68 -1.02 7.61
#